data_AF-S4RQJ9-F1
#
_entry.id   AF-S4RQJ9-F1
#
_cell.length_a   1.000
_cell.length_b   1.000
_cell.length_c   1.000
_cell.angle_alpha   90.00
_cell.angle_beta   90.00
_cell.angle_gamma   90.00
#
_symmetry.space_group_name_H-M   'P 1'
#
loop_
_entity.id
_entity.type
_entity.pdbx_description
1 polymer ?
#
loop_
_entity_poly.entity_id
_entity_poly.type
_entity_poly.pdbx_seq_one_letter_code
_entity_poly.pdbx_strand_id
1 'polypeptide(L)'
;AFRLLAQYFEFRQQNLEMFKNFKATDHGIKQALRDGFPGVLAEPDHYGRKVLVLFAANWDQSRYTFVDILRAILLSLETMIEDAECQVNGFVLIIDWSNFSFKQASKLSPSMLRLAIEGLQVSPPS
;
A
#
# COMPACT_ATOMS: atom_id res chain seq x y z
N ALA A 1 19.21 -6.84 6.83
CA ALA A 1 19.08 -6.93 5.37
C ALA A 1 18.58 -8.31 4.88
N PHE A 2 19.40 -9.37 4.88
CA PHE A 2 19.05 -10.65 4.22
C PHE A 2 17.75 -11.32 4.69
N ARG A 3 17.51 -11.39 6.02
CA ARG A 3 16.31 -12.04 6.58
C ARG A 3 14.99 -11.38 6.15
N LEU A 4 14.96 -10.05 6.15
CA LEU A 4 13.77 -9.28 5.78
C LEU A 4 13.51 -9.36 4.28
N LEU A 5 14.56 -9.33 3.46
CA LEU A 5 14.45 -9.57 2.02
C LEU A 5 13.93 -10.99 1.72
N ALA A 6 14.41 -11.99 2.45
CA ALA A 6 13.92 -13.37 2.32
C ALA A 6 12.44 -13.48 2.72
N GLN A 7 12.03 -12.88 3.84
CA GLN A 7 10.62 -12.84 4.27
C GLN A 7 9.72 -12.14 3.24
N TYR A 8 10.20 -11.07 2.63
CA TYR A 8 9.49 -10.38 1.57
C TYR A 8 9.28 -11.25 0.32
N PHE A 9 10.33 -11.94 -0.14
CA PHE A 9 10.21 -12.86 -1.28
C PHE A 9 9.34 -14.08 -0.95
N GLU A 10 9.43 -14.61 0.27
CA GLU A 10 8.56 -15.67 0.75
C GLU A 10 7.09 -15.22 0.78
N PHE A 11 6.81 -14.02 1.28
CA PHE A 11 5.47 -13.43 1.24
C PHE A 11 4.94 -13.30 -0.19
N ARG A 12 5.76 -12.82 -1.14
CA ARG A 12 5.39 -12.77 -2.56
C ARG A 12 5.06 -14.16 -3.12
N GLN A 13 5.87 -15.17 -2.76
CA GLN A 13 5.67 -16.55 -3.22
C GLN A 13 4.40 -17.19 -2.63
N GLN A 14 4.05 -16.86 -1.39
CA GLN A 14 2.82 -17.34 -0.75
C GLN A 14 1.57 -16.64 -1.28
N ASN A 15 1.72 -15.42 -1.85
CA ASN A 15 0.61 -14.58 -2.30
C ASN A 15 0.69 -14.26 -3.80
N LEU A 16 0.99 -15.25 -4.65
CA LEU A 16 1.24 -15.04 -6.10
C LEU A 16 0.14 -14.25 -6.82
N GLU A 17 -1.13 -14.48 -6.50
CA GLU A 17 -2.23 -13.75 -7.15
C GLU A 17 -2.21 -12.24 -6.86
N MET A 18 -1.70 -11.84 -5.69
CA MET A 18 -1.51 -10.42 -5.34
C MET A 18 -0.42 -9.76 -6.19
N PHE A 19 0.64 -10.51 -6.52
CA PHE A 19 1.80 -10.02 -7.25
C PHE A 19 1.75 -10.32 -8.76
N LYS A 20 0.69 -10.99 -9.23
CA LYS A 20 0.44 -11.22 -10.65
C LYS A 20 0.21 -9.88 -11.35
N ASN A 21 0.87 -9.64 -12.49
CA ASN A 21 0.80 -8.37 -13.22
C ASN A 21 1.03 -7.12 -12.35
N PHE A 22 1.87 -7.24 -11.31
CA PHE A 22 2.14 -6.18 -10.34
C PHE A 22 2.99 -5.07 -10.96
N LYS A 23 2.31 -4.18 -11.69
CA LYS A 23 2.89 -3.05 -12.41
C LYS A 23 1.91 -1.87 -12.37
N ALA A 24 2.42 -0.65 -12.32
CA ALA A 24 1.60 0.56 -12.35
C ALA A 24 0.71 0.71 -13.61
N THR A 25 0.94 -0.10 -14.64
CA THR A 25 0.12 -0.15 -15.86
C THR A 25 -1.11 -1.05 -15.75
N ASP A 26 -1.19 -1.91 -14.72
CA ASP A 26 -2.37 -2.71 -14.44
C ASP A 26 -3.57 -1.80 -14.14
N HIS A 27 -4.74 -2.11 -14.72
CA HIS A 27 -5.88 -1.18 -14.71
C HIS A 27 -6.31 -0.79 -13.30
N GLY A 28 -6.46 -1.77 -12.39
CA GLY A 28 -6.91 -1.54 -11.02
C GLY A 28 -5.91 -0.69 -10.24
N ILE A 29 -4.62 -1.05 -10.31
CA ILE A 29 -3.53 -0.30 -9.66
C ILE A 29 -3.46 1.13 -10.19
N LYS A 30 -3.43 1.30 -11.52
CA LYS A 30 -3.36 2.61 -12.17
C LYS A 30 -4.50 3.51 -11.74
N GLN A 31 -5.70 2.94 -11.62
CA GLN A 31 -6.87 3.70 -11.21
C GLN A 31 -6.79 4.09 -9.73
N ALA A 32 -6.41 3.16 -8.85
CA ALA A 32 -6.18 3.45 -7.44
C ALA A 32 -5.15 4.58 -7.23
N LEU A 33 -4.00 4.52 -7.93
CA LEU A 33 -2.98 5.56 -7.86
C LEU A 33 -3.49 6.93 -8.33
N ARG A 34 -4.27 6.97 -9.42
CA ARG A 34 -4.87 8.21 -9.94
C ARG A 34 -5.89 8.83 -8.99
N ASP A 35 -6.62 7.99 -8.25
CA ASP A 35 -7.61 8.43 -7.28
C ASP A 35 -7.00 8.71 -5.89
N GLY A 36 -5.67 8.64 -5.74
CA GLY A 36 -4.97 8.97 -4.50
C GLY A 36 -4.93 7.83 -3.48
N PHE A 37 -4.89 6.58 -3.93
CA PHE A 37 -4.73 5.39 -3.09
C PHE A 37 -3.41 4.66 -3.37
N PRO A 38 -2.30 5.01 -2.69
CA PRO A 38 -2.16 6.13 -1.74
C PRO A 38 -1.82 7.46 -2.43
N GLY A 39 -2.07 8.57 -1.74
CA GLY A 39 -1.42 9.85 -1.99
C GLY A 39 -0.13 9.97 -1.19
N VAL A 40 0.81 10.79 -1.67
CA VAL A 40 2.10 11.04 -1.02
C VAL A 40 2.25 12.55 -0.83
N LEU A 41 2.55 12.99 0.39
CA LEU A 41 2.83 14.41 0.64
C LEU A 41 4.18 14.79 0.03
N ALA A 42 4.27 16.01 -0.49
CA ALA A 42 5.51 16.53 -1.08
C ALA A 42 6.64 16.63 -0.03
N GLU A 43 6.29 17.14 1.15
CA GLU A 43 7.21 17.33 2.25
C GLU A 43 7.15 16.13 3.22
N PRO A 44 8.30 15.69 3.75
CA PRO A 44 8.35 14.73 4.84
C PRO A 44 7.82 15.34 6.15
N ASP A 45 7.59 14.50 7.15
CA ASP A 45 7.31 15.00 8.50
C ASP A 45 8.57 15.54 9.20
N HIS A 46 8.42 16.02 10.43
CA HIS A 46 9.53 16.60 11.20
C HIS A 46 10.61 15.59 11.64
N TYR A 47 10.41 14.29 11.39
CA TYR A 47 11.43 13.25 11.55
C TYR A 47 12.07 12.83 10.21
N GLY A 48 11.75 13.51 9.10
CA GLY A 48 12.25 13.19 7.77
C GLY A 48 11.57 11.98 7.12
N ARG A 49 10.44 11.52 7.66
CA ARG A 49 9.73 10.34 7.14
C ARG A 49 8.82 10.73 5.98
N LYS A 50 8.80 9.93 4.92
CA LYS A 50 7.80 10.11 3.84
C LYS A 50 6.40 9.85 4.38
N VAL A 51 5.43 10.68 4.01
CA VAL A 51 4.05 10.57 4.52
C VAL A 51 3.11 10.15 3.39
N LEU A 52 2.52 8.97 3.55
CA LEU A 52 1.45 8.46 2.71
C LEU A 52 0.10 8.74 3.38
N VAL A 53 -0.89 9.15 2.59
CA VAL A 53 -2.23 9.47 3.10
C VAL A 53 -3.28 8.74 2.27
N LEU A 54 -4.26 8.14 2.94
CA LEU A 54 -5.46 7.57 2.35
C LEU A 54 -6.70 8.22 2.94
N PHE A 55 -7.63 8.62 2.09
CA PHE A 55 -8.97 9.02 2.50
C PHE A 55 -9.93 7.86 2.20
N ALA A 56 -10.21 7.02 3.18
CA ALA A 56 -10.90 5.74 2.97
C ALA A 56 -12.30 5.92 2.31
N ALA A 57 -12.98 7.02 2.62
CA ALA A 57 -14.28 7.36 2.04
C ALA A 57 -14.24 7.56 0.51
N ASN A 58 -13.09 7.93 -0.06
CA ASN A 58 -12.94 8.15 -1.51
C ASN A 58 -12.88 6.84 -2.31
N TRP A 59 -12.87 5.68 -1.65
CA TRP A 59 -12.81 4.40 -2.35
C TRP A 59 -14.12 4.10 -3.09
N ASP A 60 -14.06 4.24 -4.42
CA ASP A 60 -15.13 3.79 -5.32
C ASP A 60 -14.95 2.31 -5.68
N GLN A 61 -15.74 1.47 -5.02
CA GLN A 61 -15.70 0.03 -5.16
C GLN A 61 -16.17 -0.49 -6.53
N SER A 62 -16.77 0.37 -7.36
CA SER A 62 -17.16 0.01 -8.72
C SER A 62 -16.00 0.09 -9.71
N ARG A 63 -14.92 0.80 -9.36
CA ARG A 63 -13.79 1.08 -10.26
C ARG A 63 -12.61 0.14 -10.05
N TYR A 64 -12.33 -0.25 -8.80
CA TYR A 64 -11.23 -1.13 -8.43
C TYR A 64 -11.44 -1.73 -7.02
N THR A 65 -10.71 -2.81 -6.74
CA THR A 65 -10.86 -3.60 -5.52
C THR A 65 -9.97 -3.09 -4.39
N PHE A 66 -10.21 -3.57 -3.17
CA PHE A 66 -9.30 -3.34 -2.05
C PHE A 66 -7.90 -3.93 -2.31
N VAL A 67 -7.82 -5.06 -3.02
CA VAL A 67 -6.54 -5.68 -3.39
C VAL A 67 -5.76 -4.76 -4.35
N ASP A 68 -6.44 -4.04 -5.25
CA ASP A 68 -5.80 -3.06 -6.13
C ASP A 68 -5.23 -1.87 -5.35
N ILE A 69 -5.95 -1.39 -4.33
CA ILE A 69 -5.45 -0.37 -3.39
C ILE A 69 -4.19 -0.88 -2.69
N LEU A 70 -4.23 -2.09 -2.15
CA LEU A 70 -3.09 -2.66 -1.45
C LEU A 70 -1.89 -2.85 -2.39
N ARG A 71 -2.12 -3.28 -3.63
CA ARG A 71 -1.07 -3.40 -4.65
C ARG A 71 -0.47 -2.03 -5.01
N ALA A 72 -1.30 -0.99 -5.11
CA ALA A 72 -0.84 0.38 -5.33
C ALA A 72 0.00 0.91 -4.15
N ILE A 73 -0.38 0.62 -2.90
CA ILE A 73 0.43 0.94 -1.71
C ILE A 73 1.79 0.25 -1.80
N LEU A 74 1.83 -1.06 -2.03
CA LEU A 74 3.08 -1.81 -2.11
C LEU A 74 4.01 -1.30 -3.22
N LEU A 75 3.48 -0.97 -4.40
CA LEU A 75 4.27 -0.35 -5.47
C LEU A 75 4.82 1.03 -5.08
N SER A 76 4.01 1.82 -4.36
CA SER A 76 4.45 3.14 -3.87
C SER A 76 5.60 2.99 -2.88
N LEU A 77 5.50 2.01 -1.97
CA LEU A 77 6.56 1.69 -1.01
C LEU A 77 7.83 1.18 -1.69
N GLU A 78 7.71 0.30 -2.70
CA GLU A 78 8.84 -0.16 -3.51
C GLU A 78 9.55 0.96 -4.25
N THR A 79 8.82 2.00 -4.67
CA THR A 79 9.42 3.17 -5.30
C THR A 79 10.11 4.07 -4.27
N MET A 80 9.50 4.25 -3.10
CA MET A 80 10.05 5.11 -2.03
C MET A 80 11.34 4.55 -1.44
N ILE A 81 11.47 3.23 -1.32
CA ILE A 81 12.67 2.62 -0.76
C ILE A 81 13.90 2.77 -1.67
N GLU A 82 13.74 3.22 -2.92
CA GLU A 82 14.88 3.60 -3.77
C GLU A 82 15.56 4.90 -3.29
N ASP A 83 14.86 5.73 -2.51
CA ASP A 83 15.38 6.95 -1.88
C ASP A 83 16.16 6.62 -0.60
N ALA A 84 17.45 6.97 -0.56
CA ALA A 84 18.32 6.74 0.58
C ALA A 84 17.83 7.45 1.86
N GLU A 85 17.20 8.62 1.75
CA GLU A 85 16.60 9.28 2.91
C GLU A 85 15.41 8.50 3.45
N CYS A 86 14.62 7.90 2.57
CA CYS A 86 13.50 7.03 2.97
C CYS A 86 14.01 5.71 3.59
N GLN A 87 15.15 5.18 3.15
CA GLN A 87 15.78 4.00 3.79
C GLN A 87 16.25 4.32 5.22
N VAL A 88 16.70 5.54 5.49
CA VAL A 88 17.17 5.91 6.83
C VAL A 88 16.01 6.31 7.75
N ASN A 89 15.11 7.15 7.26
CA ASN A 89 14.05 7.75 8.08
C ASN A 89 12.77 6.90 8.09
N GLY A 90 12.52 6.13 7.03
CA GLY A 90 11.29 5.36 6.83
C GLY A 90 10.11 6.21 6.34
N PHE A 91 8.91 5.69 6.55
CA PHE A 91 7.66 6.30 6.12
C PHE A 91 6.55 6.13 7.17
N VAL A 92 5.48 6.92 7.02
CA VAL A 92 4.25 6.82 7.82
C VAL A 92 3.06 6.72 6.88
N LEU A 93 2.13 5.83 7.22
CA LEU A 93 0.85 5.70 6.54
C LEU A 93 -0.26 6.27 7.43
N ILE A 94 -0.94 7.32 6.96
CA ILE A 94 -2.10 7.93 7.61
C ILE A 94 -3.35 7.49 6.86
N ILE A 95 -4.34 6.99 7.58
CA ILE A 95 -5.63 6.59 7.01
C ILE A 95 -6.72 7.41 7.69
N ASP A 96 -7.35 8.30 6.93
CA ASP A 96 -8.54 9.01 7.34
C ASP A 96 -9.77 8.12 7.08
N TRP A 97 -10.42 7.70 8.16
CA TRP A 97 -11.62 6.88 8.16
C TRP A 97 -12.92 7.70 8.23
N SER A 98 -12.82 9.03 8.27
CA SER A 98 -13.98 9.91 8.29
C SER A 98 -14.86 9.66 7.07
N ASN A 99 -16.17 9.52 7.31
CA ASN A 99 -17.18 9.21 6.29
C ASN A 99 -17.02 7.85 5.59
N PHE A 100 -16.19 6.94 6.13
CA PHE A 100 -16.13 5.58 5.62
C PHE A 100 -17.45 4.84 5.88
N SER A 101 -18.08 4.35 4.81
CA SER A 101 -19.44 3.82 4.88
C SER A 101 -19.48 2.32 5.23
N PHE A 102 -20.61 1.86 5.79
CA PHE A 102 -20.88 0.42 5.96
C PHE A 102 -20.85 -0.35 4.64
N LYS A 103 -21.32 0.27 3.55
CA LYS A 103 -21.22 -0.30 2.20
C LYS A 103 -19.76 -0.60 1.88
N GLN A 104 -18.87 0.36 2.16
CA GLN A 104 -17.45 0.15 1.92
C GLN A 104 -16.86 -0.96 2.81
N ALA A 105 -17.14 -0.91 4.11
CA ALA A 105 -16.71 -1.90 5.08
C ALA A 105 -17.17 -3.32 4.71
N SER A 106 -18.38 -3.49 4.18
CA SER A 106 -18.94 -4.80 3.80
C SER A 106 -18.17 -5.55 2.71
N LYS A 107 -17.29 -4.86 1.97
CA LYS A 107 -16.42 -5.48 0.95
C LYS A 107 -15.07 -5.91 1.50
N LEU A 108 -14.75 -5.59 2.75
CA LEU A 108 -13.52 -6.00 3.40
C LEU A 108 -13.73 -7.36 4.06
N SER A 109 -13.04 -8.38 3.59
CA SER A 109 -12.99 -9.67 4.29
C SER A 109 -11.87 -9.66 5.34
N PRO A 110 -11.99 -10.46 6.43
CA PRO A 110 -10.89 -10.66 7.37
C PRO A 110 -9.60 -11.15 6.70
N SER A 111 -9.70 -11.97 5.65
CA SER A 111 -8.53 -12.43 4.88
C SER A 111 -7.84 -11.29 4.11
N MET A 112 -8.60 -10.35 3.56
CA MET A 112 -8.03 -9.17 2.89
C MET A 112 -7.32 -8.24 3.88
N LEU A 113 -7.91 -8.02 5.06
CA LEU A 113 -7.29 -7.20 6.10
C LEU A 113 -6.01 -7.86 6.62
N ARG A 114 -6.02 -9.17 6.81
CA ARG A 114 -4.83 -9.93 7.17
C ARG A 114 -3.74 -9.82 6.11
N LEU A 115 -4.10 -9.95 4.84
CA LEU A 115 -3.16 -9.76 3.72
C LEU A 115 -2.54 -8.36 3.72
N ALA A 116 -3.32 -7.32 4.03
CA ALA A 116 -2.82 -5.95 4.14
C ALA A 116 -1.81 -5.81 5.29
N ILE A 117 -2.13 -6.37 6.46
CA ILE A 117 -1.23 -6.36 7.62
C ILE A 117 0.08 -7.10 7.28
N GLU A 118 0.00 -8.31 6.73
CA GLU A 118 1.17 -9.11 6.38
C GLU A 118 2.03 -8.39 5.32
N GLY A 119 1.41 -7.81 4.28
CA GLY A 119 2.12 -7.06 3.24
C GLY A 119 2.87 -5.83 3.76
N LEU A 120 2.28 -5.11 4.72
CA LEU A 120 2.94 -3.96 5.36
C LEU A 120 4.02 -4.37 6.38
N GLN A 121 3.92 -5.56 6.98
CA GLN A 121 4.91 -6.08 7.92
C GLN A 121 6.15 -6.65 7.24
N VAL A 122 5.98 -7.21 6.04
CA VAL A 122 7.06 -7.82 5.26
C VAL A 122 7.65 -6.90 4.19
N SER A 123 7.14 -5.67 4.04
CA SER A 123 7.66 -4.70 3.07
C SER A 123 9.17 -4.57 3.22
N PRO A 124 9.93 -4.43 2.11
CA PRO A 124 11.39 -4.46 2.15
C PRO A 124 11.92 -3.45 3.18
N PRO A 125 12.98 -3.81 3.91
CA PRO A 125 13.46 -2.99 5.01
C PRO A 125 14.04 -1.68 4.51
N SER A 126 13.67 -0.60 5.18
CA SER A 126 14.48 0.60 5.39
C SER A 126 15.92 0.20 5.77
#